data_AF-A0A359CVA8-F1
#
_entry.id   AF-A0A359CVA8-F1
#
_cell.length_a   1.000
_cell.length_b   1.000
_cell.length_c   1.000
_cell.angle_alpha   90.00
_cell.angle_beta   90.00
_cell.angle_gamma   90.00
#
_symmetry.space_group_name_H-M   'P 1'
#
loop_
_entity.id
_entity.type
_entity.pdbx_description
1 polymer ?
#
loop_
_entity_poly.entity_id
_entity_poly.type
_entity_poly.pdbx_seq_one_letter_code
_entity_poly.pdbx_strand_id
1 'polypeptide(L)'
;MKNNQNKLKNGLVEKVQTIITMLVVFIVMLSSQHIKAQGTAINATGAVADNSAILDVSSTSKGFLCPRMTTAERDLISSPANSLFIFNTTTKCFEAYYTSTSQWIPVACINCQLPGTFTATAASSITSTSFYTNWTASGAATEYFLDVSTNSSFSSFVSGYQNLSVGNVTTYNVTGLTCGGTTYYYRIRANNTCGTSANSNSITVTTSACVPICGSQVWAIANMNTGTRVNQSVTQAAGQKWCYNDVEANCTTYGGLYQWASAMNLPSTANSALQYGAGLPNCDPCGGSGIQGICPAGYHIPTDLEFSRYEYCIENTIAPTGTTTLASFQTIESWRGSTVAGVGPGDKMKVTSSSSPAWDGTNTSNFSALPAGYSTGGNSFSIGTHATFHTVTEYSASFAWLRYLYPTYIQSSRTWNNKTRGNSIRCLQN
;
A
#
# COMPACT_ATOMS: atom_id res chain seq x y z
N MET A 1 -65.97 -101.69 32.96
CA MET A 1 -64.50 -101.62 32.83
C MET A 1 -63.99 -101.02 31.50
N LYS A 2 -64.58 -101.33 30.33
CA LYS A 2 -64.13 -100.80 29.02
C LYS A 2 -64.23 -99.26 28.86
N ASN A 3 -65.22 -98.61 29.45
CA ASN A 3 -65.43 -97.16 29.27
C ASN A 3 -64.39 -96.27 30.00
N ASN A 4 -63.83 -96.75 31.12
CA ASN A 4 -62.80 -96.02 31.87
C ASN A 4 -61.41 -96.12 31.22
N GLN A 5 -61.12 -97.24 30.54
CA GLN A 5 -59.85 -97.46 29.83
C GLN A 5 -59.72 -96.55 28.59
N ASN A 6 -60.81 -96.30 27.87
CA ASN A 6 -60.82 -95.38 26.72
C ASN A 6 -60.72 -93.91 27.13
N LYS A 7 -61.33 -93.51 28.26
CA LYS A 7 -61.13 -92.15 28.83
C LYS A 7 -59.69 -91.91 29.27
N LEU A 8 -59.04 -92.90 29.89
CA LEU A 8 -57.64 -92.83 30.29
C LEU A 8 -56.68 -92.75 29.09
N LYS A 9 -56.91 -93.55 28.03
CA LYS A 9 -56.13 -93.48 26.79
C LYS A 9 -56.28 -92.13 26.08
N ASN A 10 -57.50 -91.64 25.93
CA ASN A 10 -57.74 -90.37 25.23
C ASN A 10 -57.17 -89.17 26.01
N GLY A 11 -57.30 -89.16 27.34
CA GLY A 11 -56.70 -88.12 28.18
C GLY A 11 -55.16 -88.18 28.22
N LEU A 12 -54.56 -89.35 28.04
CA LEU A 12 -53.11 -89.49 27.89
C LEU A 12 -52.63 -88.97 26.52
N VAL A 13 -53.37 -89.27 25.45
CA VAL A 13 -53.07 -88.82 24.09
C VAL A 13 -53.19 -87.29 23.98
N GLU A 14 -54.22 -86.66 24.55
CA GLU A 14 -54.33 -85.20 24.57
C GLU A 14 -53.19 -84.54 25.34
N LYS A 15 -52.79 -85.09 26.50
CA LYS A 15 -51.66 -84.56 27.28
C LYS A 15 -50.33 -84.68 26.54
N VAL A 16 -50.08 -85.82 25.88
CA VAL A 16 -48.88 -86.02 25.06
C VAL A 16 -48.88 -85.07 23.85
N GLN A 17 -50.01 -84.90 23.17
CA GLN A 17 -50.13 -83.95 22.07
C GLN A 17 -49.89 -82.50 22.52
N THR A 18 -50.40 -82.12 23.70
CA THR A 18 -50.18 -80.78 24.27
C THR A 18 -48.71 -80.55 24.62
N ILE A 19 -48.03 -81.56 25.19
CA ILE A 19 -46.60 -81.49 25.51
C ILE A 19 -45.75 -81.40 24.24
N ILE A 20 -46.04 -82.20 23.21
CA ILE A 20 -45.33 -82.14 21.92
C ILE A 20 -45.55 -80.78 21.26
N THR A 21 -46.77 -80.23 21.32
CA THR A 21 -47.08 -78.91 20.75
C THR A 21 -46.33 -77.80 21.50
N MET A 22 -46.29 -77.85 22.84
CA MET A 22 -45.48 -76.92 23.64
C MET A 22 -43.98 -77.04 23.34
N LEU A 23 -43.46 -78.25 23.17
CA LEU A 23 -42.04 -78.48 22.85
C LEU A 23 -41.69 -77.94 21.46
N VAL A 24 -42.55 -78.15 20.47
CA VAL A 24 -42.36 -77.62 19.11
C VAL A 24 -42.44 -76.09 19.11
N VAL A 25 -43.40 -75.49 19.81
CA VAL A 25 -43.48 -74.03 19.96
C VAL A 25 -42.23 -73.47 20.65
N PHE A 26 -41.73 -74.14 21.69
CA PHE A 26 -40.50 -73.75 22.38
C PHE A 26 -39.26 -73.82 21.46
N ILE A 27 -39.14 -74.87 20.65
CA ILE A 27 -38.06 -75.03 19.66
C ILE A 27 -38.15 -73.97 18.55
N VAL A 28 -39.35 -73.63 18.06
CA VAL A 28 -39.55 -72.56 17.07
C VAL A 28 -39.18 -71.18 17.64
N MET A 29 -39.51 -70.90 18.91
CA MET A 29 -39.09 -69.65 19.58
C MET A 29 -37.58 -69.55 19.81
N LEU A 30 -36.88 -70.67 20.03
CA LEU A 30 -35.41 -70.71 20.14
C LEU A 30 -34.69 -70.50 18.79
N SER A 31 -35.32 -70.88 17.68
CA SER A 31 -34.72 -70.78 16.33
C SER A 31 -34.82 -69.41 15.65
N SER A 32 -35.52 -68.42 16.24
CA SER A 32 -35.84 -67.12 15.62
C SER A 32 -35.05 -65.92 16.18
N GLN A 33 -34.02 -66.14 17.00
CA GLN A 33 -33.15 -65.06 17.50
C GLN A 33 -32.02 -64.75 16.49
N HIS A 34 -32.34 -64.05 15.41
CA HIS A 34 -31.32 -63.37 14.60
C HIS A 34 -30.96 -62.04 15.25
N ILE A 35 -29.92 -62.03 16.10
CA ILE A 35 -29.31 -60.80 16.59
C ILE A 35 -28.59 -60.15 15.40
N LYS A 36 -29.24 -59.18 14.74
CA LYS A 36 -28.55 -58.28 13.81
C LYS A 36 -27.87 -57.20 14.65
N ALA A 37 -26.55 -57.27 14.78
CA ALA A 37 -25.79 -56.15 15.35
C ALA A 37 -26.09 -54.88 14.53
N GLN A 38 -26.49 -53.80 15.20
CA GLN A 38 -26.91 -52.54 14.55
C GLN A 38 -25.72 -51.63 14.18
N GLY A 39 -24.52 -51.93 14.68
CA GLY A 39 -23.26 -51.26 14.35
C GLY A 39 -22.10 -51.93 15.09
N THR A 40 -20.88 -51.79 14.57
CA THR A 40 -19.66 -52.29 15.22
C THR A 40 -18.92 -51.12 15.85
N ALA A 41 -18.79 -51.13 17.17
CA ALA A 41 -17.99 -50.15 17.89
C ALA A 41 -16.61 -50.73 18.22
N ILE A 42 -15.54 -49.98 17.94
CA ILE A 42 -14.17 -50.29 18.33
C ILE A 42 -13.69 -49.16 19.23
N ASN A 43 -13.80 -49.36 20.54
CA ASN A 43 -13.38 -48.39 21.55
C ASN A 43 -12.97 -49.09 22.85
N ALA A 44 -12.33 -48.34 23.76
CA ALA A 44 -11.89 -48.86 25.06
C ALA A 44 -12.94 -48.74 26.17
N THR A 45 -14.05 -48.03 25.93
CA THR A 45 -15.07 -47.69 26.94
C THR A 45 -16.24 -48.67 26.96
N GLY A 46 -16.35 -49.54 25.95
CA GLY A 46 -17.50 -50.42 25.75
C GLY A 46 -18.76 -49.69 25.27
N ALA A 47 -18.63 -48.43 24.83
CA ALA A 47 -19.76 -47.69 24.28
C ALA A 47 -20.30 -48.39 23.02
N VAL A 48 -21.61 -48.42 22.89
CA VAL A 48 -22.27 -48.87 21.65
C VAL A 48 -21.95 -47.92 20.51
N ALA A 49 -22.00 -48.43 19.27
CA ALA A 49 -21.81 -47.61 18.09
C ALA A 49 -22.94 -46.58 18.01
N ASP A 50 -22.64 -45.38 17.53
CA ASP A 50 -23.67 -44.39 17.22
C ASP A 50 -24.72 -44.98 16.25
N ASN A 51 -26.00 -44.65 16.45
CA ASN A 51 -27.10 -45.19 15.65
C ASN A 51 -27.00 -44.85 14.15
N SER A 52 -26.20 -43.84 13.78
CA SER A 52 -25.92 -43.47 12.40
C SER A 52 -24.74 -44.21 11.77
N ALA A 53 -23.99 -45.02 12.53
CA ALA A 53 -22.73 -45.62 12.10
C ALA A 53 -22.77 -47.16 12.09
N ILE A 54 -22.43 -47.75 10.94
CA ILE A 54 -22.17 -49.21 10.85
C ILE A 54 -20.80 -49.57 11.47
N LEU A 55 -19.83 -48.66 11.38
CA LEU A 55 -18.52 -48.77 12.04
C LEU A 55 -18.24 -47.46 12.80
N ASP A 56 -18.06 -47.58 14.11
CA ASP A 56 -17.72 -46.47 15.01
C ASP A 56 -16.39 -46.77 15.69
N VAL A 57 -15.38 -45.93 15.49
CA VAL A 57 -14.03 -46.11 16.05
C VAL A 57 -13.71 -44.91 16.94
N SER A 58 -13.53 -45.16 18.24
CA SER A 58 -13.20 -44.11 19.20
C SER A 58 -11.93 -44.47 19.96
N SER A 59 -10.92 -43.60 19.84
CA SER A 59 -9.66 -43.70 20.56
C SER A 59 -9.03 -42.32 20.72
N THR A 60 -8.39 -42.08 21.86
CA THR A 60 -7.57 -40.88 22.11
C THR A 60 -6.08 -41.13 21.89
N SER A 61 -5.69 -42.38 21.62
CA SER A 61 -4.27 -42.79 21.54
C SER A 61 -3.92 -43.62 20.29
N LYS A 62 -4.92 -44.06 19.51
CA LYS A 62 -4.74 -44.84 18.28
C LYS A 62 -5.51 -44.22 17.12
N GLY A 63 -5.07 -44.47 15.89
CA GLY A 63 -5.75 -44.04 14.66
C GLY A 63 -6.30 -45.21 13.84
N PHE A 64 -6.88 -44.88 12.69
CA PHE A 64 -7.36 -45.85 11.69
C PHE A 64 -6.39 -45.91 10.51
N LEU A 65 -5.91 -47.12 10.19
CA LEU A 65 -5.22 -47.39 8.92
C LEU A 65 -6.25 -47.94 7.93
N CYS A 66 -6.67 -47.14 6.98
CA CYS A 66 -7.47 -47.62 5.84
C CYS A 66 -6.64 -48.60 4.98
N PRO A 67 -7.27 -49.39 4.08
CA PRO A 67 -6.54 -50.29 3.20
C PRO A 67 -5.42 -49.55 2.45
N ARG A 68 -4.20 -50.09 2.52
CA ARG A 68 -3.00 -49.50 1.92
C ARG A 68 -2.51 -50.39 0.81
N MET A 69 -2.28 -49.82 -0.36
CA MET A 69 -1.90 -50.59 -1.55
C MET A 69 -1.14 -49.70 -2.53
N THR A 70 -0.41 -50.28 -3.47
CA THR A 70 0.20 -49.56 -4.60
C THR A 70 -0.86 -49.20 -5.65
N THR A 71 -0.52 -48.30 -6.58
CA THR A 71 -1.38 -48.01 -7.74
C THR A 71 -1.74 -49.29 -8.51
N ALA A 72 -0.76 -50.18 -8.72
CA ALA A 72 -0.97 -51.43 -9.45
C ALA A 72 -1.95 -52.37 -8.72
N GLU A 73 -1.81 -52.53 -7.41
CA GLU A 73 -2.72 -53.37 -6.61
C GLU A 73 -4.14 -52.77 -6.53
N ARG A 74 -4.25 -51.44 -6.41
CA ARG A 74 -5.53 -50.72 -6.44
C ARG A 74 -6.26 -50.93 -7.76
N ASP A 75 -5.54 -50.88 -8.88
CA ASP A 75 -6.12 -51.05 -10.21
C ASP A 75 -6.56 -52.48 -10.51
N LEU A 76 -6.17 -53.45 -9.68
CA LEU A 76 -6.69 -54.82 -9.71
C LEU A 76 -8.02 -54.99 -8.97
N ILE A 77 -8.53 -53.97 -8.28
CA ILE A 77 -9.84 -54.03 -7.64
C ILE A 77 -10.92 -54.07 -8.74
N SER A 78 -11.57 -55.22 -8.91
CA SER A 78 -12.67 -55.39 -9.85
C SER A 78 -13.94 -54.71 -9.36
N SER A 79 -14.58 -53.90 -10.20
CA SER A 79 -15.86 -53.23 -9.92
C SER A 79 -15.88 -52.48 -8.55
N PRO A 80 -14.95 -51.55 -8.31
CA PRO A 80 -14.89 -50.84 -7.03
C PRO A 80 -16.19 -50.07 -6.76
N ALA A 81 -16.65 -50.15 -5.51
CA ALA A 81 -17.86 -49.44 -5.09
C ALA A 81 -17.65 -47.92 -5.11
N ASN A 82 -18.74 -47.18 -5.31
CA ASN A 82 -18.69 -45.72 -5.20
C ASN A 82 -18.24 -45.32 -3.78
N SER A 83 -17.34 -44.34 -3.69
CA SER A 83 -16.71 -43.89 -2.44
C SER A 83 -15.83 -44.93 -1.74
N LEU A 84 -15.37 -45.99 -2.42
CA LEU A 84 -14.39 -46.92 -1.88
C LEU A 84 -13.09 -46.16 -1.56
N PHE A 85 -12.67 -46.16 -0.28
CA PHE A 85 -11.58 -45.32 0.23
C PHE A 85 -10.33 -46.12 0.57
N ILE A 86 -9.17 -45.70 0.04
CA ILE A 86 -7.88 -46.36 0.24
C ILE A 86 -6.77 -45.33 0.43
N PHE A 87 -5.61 -45.78 0.92
CA PHE A 87 -4.36 -45.03 0.84
C PHE A 87 -3.43 -45.67 -0.19
N ASN A 88 -3.19 -44.94 -1.28
CA ASN A 88 -2.27 -45.35 -2.33
C ASN A 88 -0.83 -45.02 -1.90
N THR A 89 -0.05 -46.07 -1.66
CA THR A 89 1.33 -46.00 -1.18
C THR A 89 2.32 -45.59 -2.28
N THR A 90 1.96 -45.67 -3.55
CA THR A 90 2.77 -45.19 -4.68
C THR A 90 2.64 -43.68 -4.82
N THR A 91 1.41 -43.16 -4.88
CA THR A 91 1.13 -41.71 -5.02
C THR A 91 1.24 -40.95 -3.69
N LYS A 92 1.19 -41.67 -2.56
CA LYS A 92 1.08 -41.15 -1.20
C LYS A 92 -0.22 -40.38 -0.97
N CYS A 93 -1.30 -40.80 -1.63
CA CYS A 93 -2.60 -40.13 -1.55
C CYS A 93 -3.66 -41.03 -0.92
N PHE A 94 -4.56 -40.41 -0.16
CA PHE A 94 -5.88 -40.95 0.09
C PHE A 94 -6.71 -40.81 -1.18
N GLU A 95 -7.31 -41.90 -1.64
CA GLU A 95 -8.05 -41.95 -2.89
C GLU A 95 -9.44 -42.55 -2.65
N ALA A 96 -10.45 -42.01 -3.32
CA ALA A 96 -11.80 -42.54 -3.34
C ALA A 96 -12.22 -42.88 -4.76
N TYR A 97 -12.86 -44.03 -4.98
CA TYR A 97 -13.38 -44.37 -6.31
C TYR A 97 -14.70 -43.64 -6.58
N TYR A 98 -14.82 -43.00 -7.74
CA TYR A 98 -16.04 -42.34 -8.20
C TYR A 98 -16.64 -43.08 -9.39
N THR A 99 -17.79 -43.71 -9.19
CA THR A 99 -18.39 -44.59 -10.21
C THR A 99 -18.88 -43.84 -11.44
N SER A 100 -19.31 -42.58 -11.30
CA SER A 100 -19.82 -41.79 -12.43
C SER A 100 -18.75 -41.49 -13.48
N THR A 101 -17.48 -41.34 -13.08
CA THR A 101 -16.36 -41.15 -14.02
C THR A 101 -15.49 -42.39 -14.17
N SER A 102 -15.74 -43.44 -13.37
CA SER A 102 -14.91 -44.65 -13.30
C SER A 102 -13.43 -44.34 -13.02
N GLN A 103 -13.18 -43.43 -12.07
CA GLN A 103 -11.83 -42.98 -11.72
C GLN A 103 -11.59 -43.00 -10.22
N TRP A 104 -10.33 -43.24 -9.85
CA TRP A 104 -9.82 -42.96 -8.51
C TRP A 104 -9.50 -41.47 -8.38
N ILE A 105 -10.14 -40.80 -7.42
CA ILE A 105 -9.97 -39.37 -7.15
C ILE A 105 -9.08 -39.20 -5.92
N PRO A 106 -7.91 -38.54 -6.04
CA PRO A 106 -7.11 -38.15 -4.89
C PRO A 106 -7.87 -37.14 -4.02
N VAL A 107 -8.10 -37.49 -2.76
CA VAL A 107 -8.78 -36.62 -1.78
C VAL A 107 -7.77 -35.78 -1.01
N ALA A 108 -6.60 -36.35 -0.68
CA ALA A 108 -5.48 -35.65 -0.07
C ALA A 108 -4.18 -36.44 -0.23
N CYS A 109 -3.06 -35.77 -0.49
CA CYS A 109 -1.75 -36.41 -0.65
C CYS A 109 -0.78 -35.94 0.44
N ILE A 110 -0.19 -36.88 1.18
CA ILE A 110 0.67 -36.56 2.34
C ILE A 110 2.07 -36.06 1.93
N ASN A 111 2.46 -36.25 0.68
CA ASN A 111 3.71 -35.76 0.10
C ASN A 111 3.55 -34.41 -0.63
N CYS A 112 2.33 -33.89 -0.76
CA CYS A 112 2.08 -32.61 -1.40
C CYS A 112 1.97 -31.54 -0.32
N GLN A 113 3.06 -30.83 -0.05
CA GLN A 113 3.10 -29.76 0.95
C GLN A 113 3.05 -28.40 0.26
N LEU A 114 2.13 -27.54 0.70
CA LEU A 114 2.15 -26.12 0.34
C LEU A 114 3.51 -25.52 0.73
N PRO A 115 3.95 -24.46 0.04
CA PRO A 115 5.19 -23.79 0.38
C PRO A 115 5.26 -23.41 1.86
N GLY A 116 6.45 -23.56 2.45
CA GLY A 116 6.69 -23.33 3.87
C GLY A 116 6.48 -21.87 4.31
N THR A 117 6.56 -21.63 5.62
CA THR A 117 6.44 -20.27 6.15
C THR A 117 7.61 -19.39 5.68
N PHE A 118 7.31 -18.11 5.48
CA PHE A 118 8.27 -17.08 5.08
C PHE A 118 7.76 -15.72 5.54
N THR A 119 8.57 -14.67 5.41
CA THR A 119 8.25 -13.34 5.96
C THR A 119 8.63 -12.26 4.95
N ALA A 120 7.71 -11.32 4.74
CA ALA A 120 8.00 -10.09 4.01
C ALA A 120 8.82 -9.16 4.92
N THR A 121 9.82 -8.49 4.35
CA THR A 121 10.81 -7.65 5.07
C THR A 121 10.70 -6.19 4.63
N ALA A 122 11.54 -5.29 5.13
CA ALA A 122 11.43 -3.86 4.77
C ALA A 122 11.64 -3.63 3.26
N ALA A 123 10.91 -2.67 2.69
CA ALA A 123 11.15 -2.21 1.32
C ALA A 123 12.51 -1.51 1.19
N SER A 124 13.08 -1.52 -0.01
CA SER A 124 14.36 -0.88 -0.32
C SER A 124 14.27 0.00 -1.57
N SER A 125 15.29 0.85 -1.78
CA SER A 125 15.41 1.73 -2.96
C SER A 125 14.12 2.51 -3.24
N ILE A 126 13.56 3.12 -2.19
CA ILE A 126 12.30 3.84 -2.24
C ILE A 126 12.51 5.16 -2.99
N THR A 127 11.73 5.37 -4.03
CA THR A 127 11.65 6.61 -4.81
C THR A 127 10.25 7.20 -4.68
N SER A 128 9.94 8.25 -5.43
CA SER A 128 8.59 8.83 -5.43
C SER A 128 7.55 7.99 -6.17
N THR A 129 7.97 7.14 -7.11
CA THR A 129 7.08 6.35 -8.00
C THR A 129 7.40 4.85 -8.04
N SER A 130 8.38 4.41 -7.26
CA SER A 130 8.78 3.00 -7.19
C SER A 130 9.44 2.62 -5.87
N PHE A 131 9.43 1.34 -5.55
CA PHE A 131 10.22 0.74 -4.48
C PHE A 131 10.42 -0.75 -4.76
N TYR A 132 11.44 -1.35 -4.14
CA TYR A 132 11.62 -2.79 -4.15
C TYR A 132 10.94 -3.43 -2.94
N THR A 133 10.13 -4.46 -3.20
CA THR A 133 9.59 -5.37 -2.17
C THR A 133 10.62 -6.45 -1.87
N ASN A 134 10.71 -6.91 -0.62
CA ASN A 134 11.71 -7.91 -0.20
C ASN A 134 11.07 -8.97 0.73
N TRP A 135 11.45 -10.24 0.60
CA TRP A 135 11.00 -11.32 1.48
C TRP A 135 12.03 -12.45 1.60
N THR A 136 11.89 -13.29 2.63
CA THR A 136 12.69 -14.51 2.77
C THR A 136 12.19 -15.60 1.83
N ALA A 137 13.07 -16.47 1.32
CA ALA A 137 12.65 -17.61 0.53
C ALA A 137 11.77 -18.58 1.36
N SER A 138 10.66 -19.02 0.78
CA SER A 138 9.79 -20.09 1.27
C SER A 138 10.28 -21.45 0.78
N GLY A 139 10.33 -22.43 1.67
CA GLY A 139 10.69 -23.81 1.32
C GLY A 139 9.70 -24.40 0.31
N ALA A 140 10.22 -25.10 -0.71
CA ALA A 140 9.44 -25.73 -1.79
C ALA A 140 8.63 -24.77 -2.68
N ALA A 141 8.87 -23.45 -2.61
CA ALA A 141 8.27 -22.49 -3.54
C ALA A 141 8.93 -22.56 -4.93
N THR A 142 8.11 -22.54 -5.97
CA THR A 142 8.55 -22.43 -7.37
C THR A 142 8.16 -21.11 -8.01
N GLU A 143 7.34 -20.31 -7.33
CA GLU A 143 6.82 -19.02 -7.79
C GLU A 143 6.31 -18.20 -6.58
N TYR A 144 6.28 -16.88 -6.71
CA TYR A 144 5.60 -15.99 -5.77
C TYR A 144 4.55 -15.13 -6.47
N PHE A 145 3.51 -14.79 -5.72
CA PHE A 145 2.49 -13.81 -6.08
C PHE A 145 2.58 -12.58 -5.17
N LEU A 146 2.53 -11.39 -5.77
CA LEU A 146 2.62 -10.11 -5.09
C LEU A 146 1.27 -9.38 -5.10
N ASP A 147 0.86 -8.89 -3.94
CA ASP A 147 -0.20 -7.89 -3.79
C ASP A 147 0.40 -6.56 -3.35
N VAL A 148 -0.01 -5.44 -3.97
CA VAL A 148 0.29 -4.08 -3.53
C VAL A 148 -1.00 -3.27 -3.44
N SER A 149 -1.18 -2.51 -2.36
CA SER A 149 -2.38 -1.72 -2.10
C SER A 149 -2.05 -0.39 -1.41
N THR A 150 -2.89 0.62 -1.57
CA THR A 150 -2.90 1.81 -0.71
C THR A 150 -3.79 1.62 0.54
N ASN A 151 -4.51 0.50 0.62
CA ASN A 151 -5.40 0.14 1.73
C ASN A 151 -4.80 -1.03 2.52
N SER A 152 -4.62 -0.83 3.83
CA SER A 152 -4.02 -1.82 4.72
C SER A 152 -4.79 -3.15 4.80
N SER A 153 -6.09 -3.14 4.49
CA SER A 153 -6.94 -4.34 4.46
C SER A 153 -6.89 -5.10 3.13
N PHE A 154 -6.22 -4.55 2.10
CA PHE A 154 -6.20 -5.09 0.74
C PHE A 154 -7.61 -5.26 0.14
N SER A 155 -8.54 -4.34 0.45
CA SER A 155 -9.88 -4.28 -0.17
C SER A 155 -9.86 -3.69 -1.58
N SER A 156 -8.77 -3.03 -1.96
CA SER A 156 -8.46 -2.52 -3.29
C SER A 156 -6.97 -2.76 -3.57
N PHE A 157 -6.54 -2.68 -4.83
CA PHE A 157 -5.15 -2.95 -5.22
C PHE A 157 -4.64 -1.86 -6.16
N VAL A 158 -3.32 -1.67 -6.17
CA VAL A 158 -2.66 -0.94 -7.25
C VAL A 158 -2.87 -1.73 -8.54
N SER A 159 -3.27 -1.05 -9.62
CA SER A 159 -3.52 -1.70 -10.90
C SER A 159 -2.31 -2.54 -11.35
N GLY A 160 -2.54 -3.80 -11.69
CA GLY A 160 -1.48 -4.75 -12.08
C GLY A 160 -0.77 -5.45 -10.92
N TYR A 161 -1.05 -5.10 -9.65
CA TYR A 161 -0.42 -5.71 -8.47
C TYR A 161 -1.46 -6.41 -7.57
N GLN A 162 -2.42 -7.11 -8.16
CA GLN A 162 -3.30 -8.04 -7.45
C GLN A 162 -2.97 -9.45 -7.92
N ASN A 163 -2.44 -10.28 -7.02
CA ASN A 163 -2.00 -11.63 -7.33
C ASN A 163 -1.03 -11.69 -8.52
N LEU A 164 -0.14 -10.71 -8.61
CA LEU A 164 0.84 -10.59 -9.70
C LEU A 164 1.87 -11.70 -9.57
N SER A 165 2.00 -12.56 -10.59
CA SER A 165 3.12 -13.51 -10.66
C SER A 165 4.43 -12.73 -10.84
N VAL A 166 5.38 -12.96 -9.93
CA VAL A 166 6.72 -12.35 -9.98
C VAL A 166 7.83 -13.37 -10.19
N GLY A 167 7.46 -14.64 -10.42
CA GLY A 167 8.40 -15.76 -10.57
C GLY A 167 9.05 -16.17 -9.25
N ASN A 168 10.10 -17.01 -9.33
CA ASN A 168 10.84 -17.48 -8.17
C ASN A 168 11.95 -16.49 -7.77
N VAL A 169 11.55 -15.35 -7.21
CA VAL A 169 12.45 -14.30 -6.72
C VAL A 169 12.17 -14.01 -5.25
N THR A 170 13.07 -13.29 -4.59
CA THR A 170 12.89 -12.79 -3.21
C THR A 170 12.79 -11.27 -3.13
N THR A 171 12.79 -10.62 -4.30
CA THR A 171 12.67 -9.17 -4.45
C THR A 171 11.96 -8.84 -5.76
N TYR A 172 11.16 -7.77 -5.76
CA TYR A 172 10.50 -7.29 -6.97
C TYR A 172 10.35 -5.77 -6.99
N ASN A 173 10.67 -5.15 -8.13
CA ASN A 173 10.55 -3.71 -8.32
C ASN A 173 9.10 -3.33 -8.65
N VAL A 174 8.45 -2.63 -7.74
CA VAL A 174 7.12 -2.07 -7.93
C VAL A 174 7.29 -0.69 -8.56
N THR A 175 6.84 -0.50 -9.79
CA THR A 175 6.91 0.75 -10.56
C THR A 175 5.54 1.25 -10.98
N GLY A 176 5.48 2.51 -11.46
CA GLY A 176 4.24 3.12 -11.97
C GLY A 176 3.29 3.58 -10.86
N LEU A 177 3.84 3.81 -9.66
CA LEU A 177 3.06 4.28 -8.51
C LEU A 177 2.74 5.77 -8.64
N THR A 178 1.65 6.16 -8.00
CA THR A 178 1.28 7.57 -7.87
C THR A 178 2.34 8.30 -7.05
N CYS A 179 2.98 9.24 -7.72
CA CYS A 179 3.94 10.13 -7.10
C CYS A 179 3.26 10.98 -6.01
N GLY A 180 3.88 11.12 -4.82
CA GLY A 180 3.39 12.09 -3.83
C GLY A 180 3.60 11.76 -2.35
N GLY A 181 4.61 10.96 -1.97
CA GLY A 181 4.75 10.56 -0.57
C GLY A 181 3.66 9.58 -0.11
N THR A 182 3.14 8.78 -1.04
CA THR A 182 2.00 7.89 -0.83
C THR A 182 2.40 6.67 0.00
N THR A 183 1.55 6.29 0.95
CA THR A 183 1.75 5.05 1.73
C THR A 183 1.11 3.86 1.00
N TYR A 184 1.91 2.81 0.83
CA TYR A 184 1.53 1.53 0.26
C TYR A 184 1.75 0.40 1.26
N TYR A 185 1.04 -0.69 1.02
CA TYR A 185 1.11 -1.95 1.74
C TYR A 185 1.38 -3.05 0.73
N TYR A 186 2.25 -3.99 1.07
CA TYR A 186 2.46 -5.16 0.23
C TYR A 186 2.51 -6.45 1.05
N ARG A 187 2.10 -7.55 0.41
CA ARG A 187 2.15 -8.91 0.95
C ARG A 187 2.42 -9.90 -0.17
N ILE A 188 2.96 -11.06 0.18
CA ILE A 188 3.38 -12.08 -0.77
C ILE A 188 2.69 -13.41 -0.44
N ARG A 189 2.47 -14.23 -1.46
CA ARG A 189 2.15 -15.65 -1.35
C ARG A 189 3.19 -16.46 -2.12
N ALA A 190 3.58 -17.60 -1.58
CA ALA A 190 4.42 -18.57 -2.28
C ALA A 190 3.52 -19.60 -2.98
N ASN A 191 3.97 -20.14 -4.11
CA ASN A 191 3.23 -21.13 -4.88
C ASN A 191 4.13 -22.28 -5.29
N ASN A 192 3.55 -23.48 -5.35
CA ASN A 192 4.15 -24.65 -5.98
C ASN A 192 3.05 -25.53 -6.61
N THR A 193 3.41 -26.71 -7.10
CA THR A 193 2.45 -27.63 -7.73
C THR A 193 1.34 -28.12 -6.79
N CYS A 194 1.53 -28.03 -5.47
CA CYS A 194 0.52 -28.39 -4.48
C CYS A 194 -0.44 -27.24 -4.18
N GLY A 195 -0.07 -26.00 -4.52
CA GLY A 195 -0.90 -24.82 -4.41
C GLY A 195 -0.20 -23.63 -3.76
N THR A 196 -1.03 -22.64 -3.44
CA THR A 196 -0.60 -21.35 -2.91
C THR A 196 -0.63 -21.34 -1.38
N SER A 197 0.41 -20.78 -0.76
CA SER A 197 0.50 -20.57 0.68
C SER A 197 -0.53 -19.56 1.19
N ALA A 198 -0.65 -19.46 2.51
CA ALA A 198 -1.23 -18.27 3.14
C ALA A 198 -0.40 -17.00 2.81
N ASN A 199 -1.01 -15.83 2.99
CA ASN A 199 -0.30 -14.55 2.87
C ASN A 199 0.82 -14.44 3.92
N SER A 200 1.92 -13.79 3.55
CA SER A 200 2.89 -13.26 4.50
C SER A 200 2.26 -12.19 5.42
N ASN A 201 3.03 -11.72 6.39
CA ASN A 201 2.79 -10.42 7.01
C ASN A 201 2.70 -9.31 5.94
N SER A 202 2.02 -8.21 6.29
CA SER A 202 1.99 -7.00 5.47
C SER A 202 3.16 -6.08 5.84
N ILE A 203 3.73 -5.42 4.84
CA ILE A 203 4.76 -4.39 5.02
C ILE A 203 4.21 -3.06 4.55
N THR A 204 4.36 -2.04 5.40
CA THR A 204 4.04 -0.65 5.08
C THR A 204 5.27 0.06 4.55
N VAL A 205 5.10 0.81 3.46
CA VAL A 205 6.15 1.63 2.83
C VAL A 205 5.55 2.97 2.40
N THR A 206 6.24 4.06 2.68
CA THR A 206 5.85 5.39 2.20
C THR A 206 6.84 5.83 1.13
N THR A 207 6.37 6.12 -0.08
CA THR A 207 7.24 6.63 -1.16
C THR A 207 7.81 8.00 -0.78
N SER A 208 8.84 8.44 -1.49
CA SER A 208 9.32 9.81 -1.31
C SER A 208 8.32 10.83 -1.88
N ALA A 209 8.35 12.06 -1.39
CA ALA A 209 7.63 13.16 -2.04
C ALA A 209 8.14 13.34 -3.47
N CYS A 210 7.27 13.76 -4.38
CA CYS A 210 7.74 14.17 -5.71
C CYS A 210 8.51 15.46 -5.57
N VAL A 211 9.60 15.56 -6.32
CA VAL A 211 10.21 16.85 -6.58
C VAL A 211 9.46 17.47 -7.77
N PRO A 212 9.03 18.75 -7.71
CA PRO A 212 8.48 19.41 -8.87
C PRO A 212 9.54 19.50 -9.97
N ILE A 213 9.24 18.89 -11.12
CA ILE A 213 10.13 18.89 -12.27
C ILE A 213 9.51 19.70 -13.42
N CYS A 214 10.29 20.59 -14.00
CA CYS A 214 9.95 21.35 -15.22
C CYS A 214 11.15 21.34 -16.16
N GLY A 215 11.15 20.41 -17.12
CA GLY A 215 12.33 20.13 -17.92
C GLY A 215 13.44 19.55 -17.05
N SER A 216 14.58 20.24 -16.95
CA SER A 216 15.68 19.85 -16.05
C SER A 216 15.60 20.51 -14.66
N GLN A 217 14.68 21.44 -14.44
CA GLN A 217 14.54 22.12 -13.15
C GLN A 217 13.98 21.19 -12.07
N VAL A 218 14.65 21.14 -10.93
CA VAL A 218 14.32 20.37 -9.73
C VAL A 218 14.10 21.37 -8.58
N TRP A 219 12.84 21.61 -8.22
CA TRP A 219 12.47 22.62 -7.22
C TRP A 219 12.41 22.06 -5.80
N ALA A 220 12.81 22.84 -4.80
CA ALA A 220 12.67 22.43 -3.40
C ALA A 220 11.19 22.21 -3.01
N ILE A 221 10.92 21.22 -2.17
CA ILE A 221 9.55 20.89 -1.72
C ILE A 221 9.11 21.64 -0.46
N ALA A 222 10.03 22.34 0.20
CA ALA A 222 9.72 23.17 1.36
C ALA A 222 10.37 24.57 1.24
N ASN A 223 9.83 25.52 1.99
CA ASN A 223 10.44 26.84 2.16
C ASN A 223 11.77 26.73 2.88
N MET A 224 12.76 27.53 2.47
CA MET A 224 14.07 27.51 3.08
C MET A 224 14.02 27.91 4.57
N ASN A 225 14.64 27.12 5.44
CA ASN A 225 14.73 27.39 6.87
C ASN A 225 16.18 27.22 7.37
N THR A 226 17.10 28.02 6.83
CA THR A 226 18.52 27.99 7.18
C THR A 226 18.97 29.33 7.75
N GLY A 227 20.11 29.31 8.43
CA GLY A 227 20.69 30.52 9.00
C GLY A 227 20.14 30.92 10.37
N THR A 228 20.70 31.99 10.91
CA THR A 228 20.45 32.43 12.30
C THR A 228 19.17 33.26 12.37
N ARG A 229 18.25 32.90 13.28
CA ARG A 229 17.08 33.72 13.55
C ARG A 229 17.47 35.00 14.30
N VAL A 230 16.97 36.12 13.81
CA VAL A 230 16.92 37.38 14.54
C VAL A 230 15.46 37.82 14.72
N ASN A 231 15.20 38.69 15.69
CA ASN A 231 13.87 39.29 15.84
C ASN A 231 13.59 40.26 14.69
N GLN A 232 12.32 40.48 14.36
CA GLN A 232 11.97 41.34 13.22
C GLN A 232 12.33 42.83 13.41
N SER A 233 12.62 43.24 14.65
CA SER A 233 13.13 44.58 14.94
C SER A 233 14.57 44.77 14.43
N VAL A 234 15.25 43.69 14.07
CA VAL A 234 16.63 43.68 13.59
C VAL A 234 16.63 43.55 12.07
N THR A 235 17.35 44.47 11.41
CA THR A 235 17.66 44.34 9.98
C THR A 235 18.57 43.13 9.78
N GLN A 236 18.20 42.22 8.89
CA GLN A 236 18.92 40.97 8.68
C GLN A 236 20.29 41.23 8.04
N ALA A 237 21.34 40.65 8.63
CA ALA A 237 22.62 40.46 7.97
C ALA A 237 22.55 39.26 7.00
N ALA A 238 23.64 39.01 6.27
CA ALA A 238 23.77 37.91 5.34
C ALA A 238 23.38 36.56 5.97
N GLY A 239 22.45 35.84 5.34
CA GLY A 239 22.01 34.52 5.78
C GLY A 239 21.21 34.51 7.10
N GLN A 240 20.74 35.64 7.60
CA GLN A 240 19.84 35.69 8.75
C GLN A 240 18.37 35.57 8.33
N LYS A 241 17.51 35.11 9.24
CA LYS A 241 16.08 34.94 8.97
C LYS A 241 15.21 35.58 10.05
N TRP A 242 13.98 35.88 9.68
CA TRP A 242 12.89 36.10 10.63
C TRP A 242 12.01 34.86 10.67
N CYS A 243 11.49 34.56 11.85
CA CYS A 243 10.44 33.57 12.02
C CYS A 243 9.15 34.28 12.38
N TYR A 244 8.01 33.71 11.97
CA TYR A 244 6.72 34.29 12.28
C TYR A 244 6.55 34.48 13.80
N ASN A 245 6.13 35.70 14.19
CA ASN A 245 6.02 36.16 15.58
C ASN A 245 7.31 36.01 16.40
N ASP A 246 8.47 36.01 15.75
CA ASP A 246 9.78 35.78 16.36
C ASP A 246 9.90 34.42 17.10
N VAL A 247 9.07 33.44 16.71
CA VAL A 247 9.07 32.08 17.29
C VAL A 247 9.75 31.09 16.33
N GLU A 248 10.86 30.49 16.76
CA GLU A 248 11.64 29.54 15.95
C GLU A 248 10.81 28.36 15.42
N ALA A 249 9.91 27.81 16.25
CA ALA A 249 9.06 26.69 15.85
C ALA A 249 8.19 27.00 14.61
N ASN A 250 7.80 28.26 14.41
CA ASN A 250 7.04 28.65 13.23
C ASN A 250 7.89 28.62 11.95
N CYS A 251 9.20 28.83 12.04
CA CYS A 251 10.10 28.62 10.90
C CYS A 251 10.20 27.15 10.52
N THR A 252 10.10 26.22 11.48
CA THR A 252 10.08 24.78 11.18
C THR A 252 8.86 24.41 10.34
N THR A 253 7.71 25.05 10.61
CA THR A 253 6.47 24.81 9.87
C THR A 253 6.44 25.56 8.54
N TYR A 254 6.70 26.87 8.54
CA TYR A 254 6.45 27.75 7.40
C TYR A 254 7.71 28.14 6.60
N GLY A 255 8.89 27.82 7.09
CA GLY A 255 10.16 28.34 6.59
C GLY A 255 10.53 29.70 7.19
N GLY A 256 11.77 30.12 6.92
CA GLY A 256 12.25 31.45 7.27
C GLY A 256 11.75 32.51 6.29
N LEU A 257 11.57 33.73 6.80
CA LEU A 257 11.33 34.91 5.98
C LEU A 257 12.62 35.72 5.88
N TYR A 258 13.07 35.97 4.65
CA TYR A 258 14.37 36.59 4.37
C TYR A 258 14.17 37.91 3.66
N GLN A 259 14.88 38.94 4.12
CA GLN A 259 15.13 40.12 3.29
C GLN A 259 15.93 39.70 2.07
N TRP A 260 15.77 40.40 0.96
CA TRP A 260 16.40 40.01 -0.31
C TRP A 260 17.92 39.88 -0.18
N ALA A 261 18.59 40.87 0.40
CA ALA A 261 20.04 40.81 0.61
C ALA A 261 20.46 39.62 1.47
N SER A 262 19.71 39.33 2.55
CA SER A 262 19.97 38.18 3.41
C SER A 262 19.85 36.86 2.65
N ALA A 263 18.80 36.71 1.83
CA ALA A 263 18.60 35.54 0.97
C ALA A 263 19.73 35.36 -0.04
N MET A 264 20.23 36.45 -0.64
CA MET A 264 21.41 36.43 -1.51
C MET A 264 22.72 36.20 -0.77
N ASN A 265 22.68 36.10 0.57
CA ASN A 265 23.85 36.04 1.45
C ASN A 265 24.77 37.27 1.31
N LEU A 266 24.18 38.45 1.19
CA LEU A 266 24.84 39.76 1.04
C LEU A 266 24.61 40.67 2.26
N PRO A 267 25.44 41.71 2.46
CA PRO A 267 25.20 42.73 3.47
C PRO A 267 23.87 43.46 3.27
N SER A 268 23.24 43.92 4.36
CA SER A 268 21.92 44.57 4.33
C SER A 268 21.85 45.83 3.46
N THR A 269 22.97 46.49 3.18
CA THR A 269 23.09 47.62 2.26
C THR A 269 22.67 47.28 0.83
N ALA A 270 22.74 46.00 0.44
CA ALA A 270 22.29 45.52 -0.86
C ALA A 270 20.75 45.61 -1.05
N ASN A 271 19.98 45.83 0.01
CA ASN A 271 18.54 46.09 -0.09
C ASN A 271 18.20 47.46 -0.69
N SER A 272 19.17 48.35 -0.88
CA SER A 272 18.96 49.71 -1.40
C SER A 272 19.86 50.05 -2.59
N ALA A 273 20.47 49.04 -3.22
CA ALA A 273 21.34 49.19 -4.38
C ALA A 273 21.14 48.03 -5.37
N LEU A 274 21.34 48.31 -6.66
CA LEU A 274 21.43 47.26 -7.67
C LEU A 274 22.73 46.48 -7.48
N GLN A 275 22.63 45.16 -7.41
CA GLN A 275 23.80 44.28 -7.29
C GLN A 275 24.27 43.75 -8.65
N TYR A 276 23.31 43.49 -9.54
CA TYR A 276 23.52 42.86 -10.84
C TYR A 276 22.92 43.66 -11.98
N GLY A 277 21.96 44.54 -11.68
CA GLY A 277 21.29 45.42 -12.64
C GLY A 277 19.79 45.15 -12.70
N ALA A 278 19.01 46.16 -13.11
CA ALA A 278 17.56 46.02 -13.23
C ALA A 278 17.23 44.96 -14.30
N GLY A 279 16.40 43.99 -13.92
CA GLY A 279 16.07 42.84 -14.75
C GLY A 279 17.13 41.75 -14.76
N LEU A 280 18.16 41.80 -13.90
CA LEU A 280 19.21 40.79 -13.79
C LEU A 280 19.36 40.24 -12.36
N PRO A 281 19.93 39.04 -12.19
CA PRO A 281 20.22 38.06 -13.24
C PRO A 281 18.92 37.46 -13.81
N ASN A 282 18.97 37.10 -15.09
CA ASN A 282 17.84 36.59 -15.85
C ASN A 282 18.33 35.50 -16.80
N CYS A 283 18.29 34.26 -16.33
CA CYS A 283 18.79 33.07 -17.02
C CYS A 283 17.82 31.91 -16.79
N ASP A 284 17.79 30.96 -17.73
CA ASP A 284 17.04 29.71 -17.61
C ASP A 284 17.49 28.69 -18.67
N PRO A 285 18.04 27.51 -18.30
CA PRO A 285 18.52 27.20 -16.96
C PRO A 285 19.73 28.07 -16.61
N CYS A 286 19.87 28.46 -15.35
CA CYS A 286 21.01 29.29 -14.94
C CYS A 286 22.36 28.57 -14.87
N GLY A 287 22.41 27.25 -14.71
CA GLY A 287 23.67 26.52 -14.52
C GLY A 287 24.59 27.20 -13.49
N GLY A 288 25.88 27.39 -13.84
CA GLY A 288 26.84 28.11 -12.99
C GLY A 288 26.61 29.62 -12.84
N SER A 289 25.69 30.21 -13.61
CA SER A 289 25.29 31.63 -13.50
C SER A 289 24.19 31.87 -12.46
N GLY A 290 23.69 30.81 -11.81
CA GLY A 290 22.72 30.92 -10.73
C GLY A 290 23.34 31.49 -9.45
N ILE A 291 22.56 32.28 -8.70
CA ILE A 291 23.01 32.81 -7.41
C ILE A 291 22.61 31.83 -6.31
N GLN A 292 23.60 31.11 -5.77
CA GLN A 292 23.37 30.14 -4.68
C GLN A 292 22.64 30.79 -3.50
N GLY A 293 23.12 31.95 -3.04
CA GLY A 293 22.59 32.62 -1.85
C GLY A 293 22.58 31.68 -0.64
N ILE A 294 21.44 31.62 0.07
CA ILE A 294 21.21 30.72 1.20
C ILE A 294 20.85 29.27 0.79
N CYS A 295 20.79 28.96 -0.51
CA CYS A 295 20.47 27.60 -0.94
C CYS A 295 21.62 26.61 -0.66
N PRO A 296 21.32 25.31 -0.49
CA PRO A 296 22.34 24.27 -0.39
C PRO A 296 23.28 24.26 -1.61
N ALA A 297 24.48 23.69 -1.44
CA ALA A 297 25.41 23.53 -2.54
C ALA A 297 24.76 22.76 -3.72
N GLY A 298 24.92 23.27 -4.93
CA GLY A 298 24.29 22.72 -6.14
C GLY A 298 22.88 23.25 -6.42
N TYR A 299 22.32 24.09 -5.54
CA TYR A 299 21.06 24.79 -5.74
C TYR A 299 21.27 26.31 -5.78
N HIS A 300 20.33 27.03 -6.37
CA HIS A 300 20.29 28.49 -6.40
C HIS A 300 18.91 29.03 -6.12
N ILE A 301 18.83 30.32 -5.78
CA ILE A 301 17.56 31.03 -5.70
C ILE A 301 17.12 31.32 -7.14
N PRO A 302 15.88 30.99 -7.53
CA PRO A 302 15.44 31.06 -8.91
C PRO A 302 15.44 32.50 -9.42
N THR A 303 15.76 32.66 -10.71
CA THR A 303 15.47 33.90 -11.43
C THR A 303 13.97 34.05 -11.67
N ASP A 304 13.56 35.28 -11.99
CA ASP A 304 12.22 35.57 -12.43
C ASP A 304 11.81 34.78 -13.69
N LEU A 305 12.79 34.48 -14.56
CA LEU A 305 12.59 33.66 -15.75
C LEU A 305 12.40 32.18 -15.43
N GLU A 306 13.25 31.60 -14.57
CA GLU A 306 13.09 30.21 -14.14
C GLU A 306 11.75 29.97 -13.48
N PHE A 307 11.30 30.92 -12.64
CA PHE A 307 9.99 30.86 -12.02
C PHE A 307 8.86 30.97 -13.05
N SER A 308 8.97 31.86 -14.03
CA SER A 308 7.99 31.98 -15.13
C SER A 308 7.88 30.69 -15.94
N ARG A 309 9.00 30.02 -16.21
CA ARG A 309 9.01 28.72 -16.89
C ARG A 309 8.29 27.66 -16.05
N TYR A 310 8.60 27.61 -14.76
CA TYR A 310 7.98 26.66 -13.84
C TYR A 310 6.44 26.79 -13.82
N GLU A 311 5.93 28.02 -13.71
CA GLU A 311 4.48 28.30 -13.75
C GLU A 311 3.84 27.80 -15.06
N TYR A 312 4.49 28.05 -16.19
CA TYR A 312 4.03 27.58 -17.50
C TYR A 312 4.02 26.05 -17.60
N CYS A 313 5.09 25.40 -17.14
CA CYS A 313 5.25 23.94 -17.15
C CYS A 313 4.15 23.25 -16.36
N ILE A 314 3.92 23.68 -15.11
CA ILE A 314 2.96 23.00 -14.24
C ILE A 314 1.54 23.19 -14.73
N GLU A 315 1.23 24.33 -15.34
CA GLU A 315 -0.08 24.57 -15.95
C GLU A 315 -0.30 23.66 -17.16
N ASN A 316 0.64 23.67 -18.12
CA ASN A 316 0.47 23.04 -19.43
C ASN A 316 0.92 21.58 -19.49
N THR A 317 1.52 21.03 -18.42
CA THR A 317 2.04 19.65 -18.32
C THR A 317 3.13 19.27 -19.33
N ILE A 318 3.47 20.17 -20.26
CA ILE A 318 4.52 20.01 -21.26
C ILE A 318 5.64 20.99 -20.89
N ALA A 319 6.82 20.46 -20.62
CA ALA A 319 8.01 21.27 -20.42
C ALA A 319 8.41 21.90 -21.77
N PRO A 320 8.61 23.23 -21.84
CA PRO A 320 9.27 23.82 -22.98
C PRO A 320 10.68 23.24 -23.12
N THR A 321 11.04 22.75 -24.30
CA THR A 321 12.41 22.30 -24.57
C THR A 321 13.36 23.50 -24.53
N GLY A 322 14.62 23.28 -24.13
CA GLY A 322 15.64 24.28 -23.75
C GLY A 322 16.06 25.32 -24.80
N THR A 323 15.25 25.57 -25.81
CA THR A 323 15.37 26.65 -26.80
C THR A 323 14.21 27.66 -26.71
N THR A 324 13.36 27.58 -25.69
CA THR A 324 12.20 28.50 -25.55
C THR A 324 12.69 29.90 -25.19
N THR A 325 12.36 30.86 -26.04
CA THR A 325 12.74 32.27 -25.82
C THR A 325 11.79 32.94 -24.84
N LEU A 326 12.27 33.99 -24.17
CA LEU A 326 11.54 34.83 -23.21
C LEU A 326 10.12 35.25 -23.66
N ALA A 327 9.86 35.29 -24.97
CA ALA A 327 8.57 35.65 -25.56
C ALA A 327 7.46 34.61 -25.35
N SER A 328 7.77 33.35 -25.02
CA SER A 328 6.75 32.33 -24.71
C SER A 328 6.17 32.46 -23.31
N PHE A 329 6.86 33.16 -22.41
CA PHE A 329 6.43 33.32 -21.03
C PHE A 329 5.82 34.70 -20.84
N GLN A 330 4.72 34.79 -20.10
CA GLN A 330 4.23 36.09 -19.65
C GLN A 330 5.34 36.73 -18.81
N THR A 331 5.78 37.95 -19.15
CA THR A 331 6.83 38.73 -18.45
C THR A 331 6.34 40.09 -17.95
N ILE A 332 5.07 40.41 -18.18
CA ILE A 332 4.42 41.63 -17.65
C ILE A 332 4.10 41.47 -16.16
N GLU A 333 4.00 42.56 -15.40
CA GLU A 333 3.45 42.51 -14.03
C GLU A 333 1.94 42.24 -14.09
N SER A 334 1.50 41.06 -13.64
CA SER A 334 0.11 40.60 -13.70
C SER A 334 -0.05 39.23 -13.03
N TRP A 335 -1.32 38.87 -12.80
CA TRP A 335 -1.77 37.48 -12.67
C TRP A 335 -1.38 36.64 -13.90
N ARG A 336 -0.96 35.40 -13.66
CA ARG A 336 -0.41 34.45 -14.62
C ARG A 336 -1.16 33.13 -14.63
N GLY A 337 -1.33 32.62 -15.83
CA GLY A 337 -1.92 31.32 -16.11
C GLY A 337 -3.45 31.31 -16.12
N SER A 338 -4.02 30.12 -16.22
CA SER A 338 -5.46 29.88 -16.27
C SER A 338 -6.18 30.24 -14.96
N THR A 339 -7.43 30.67 -15.09
CA THR A 339 -8.37 30.86 -13.97
C THR A 339 -9.22 29.62 -13.69
N VAL A 340 -9.06 28.54 -14.46
CA VAL A 340 -9.81 27.29 -14.31
C VAL A 340 -9.27 26.50 -13.12
N ALA A 341 -10.14 26.17 -12.16
CA ALA A 341 -9.79 25.37 -10.98
C ALA A 341 -9.09 24.06 -11.36
N GLY A 342 -8.04 23.73 -10.61
CA GLY A 342 -7.14 22.60 -10.85
C GLY A 342 -6.13 22.79 -11.99
N VAL A 343 -6.21 23.88 -12.76
CA VAL A 343 -5.37 24.10 -13.95
C VAL A 343 -4.30 25.15 -13.72
N GLY A 344 -4.66 26.31 -13.17
CA GLY A 344 -3.72 27.42 -13.04
C GLY A 344 -2.57 27.16 -12.06
N PRO A 345 -1.42 27.82 -12.26
CA PRO A 345 -0.20 27.54 -11.52
C PRO A 345 -0.35 27.82 -10.02
N GLY A 346 -1.11 28.84 -9.63
CA GLY A 346 -1.35 29.16 -8.23
C GLY A 346 -2.05 28.02 -7.49
N ASP A 347 -3.09 27.45 -8.09
CA ASP A 347 -3.80 26.31 -7.52
C ASP A 347 -2.91 25.04 -7.44
N LYS A 348 -2.14 24.77 -8.50
CA LYS A 348 -1.23 23.61 -8.52
C LYS A 348 -0.06 23.72 -7.54
N MET A 349 0.37 24.92 -7.17
CA MET A 349 1.51 25.16 -6.27
C MET A 349 1.16 25.12 -4.79
N LYS A 350 -0.06 25.49 -4.42
CA LYS A 350 -0.51 25.57 -3.02
C LYS A 350 -0.75 24.17 -2.45
N VAL A 351 -0.41 23.95 -1.17
CA VAL A 351 -0.87 22.76 -0.45
C VAL A 351 -2.40 22.74 -0.37
N THR A 352 -3.00 21.57 -0.20
CA THR A 352 -4.43 21.46 0.12
C THR A 352 -4.63 21.66 1.63
N SER A 353 -5.47 22.60 2.04
CA SER A 353 -5.87 22.74 3.46
C SER A 353 -7.37 22.99 3.60
N SER A 354 -8.00 22.41 4.62
CA SER A 354 -9.45 22.45 4.86
C SER A 354 -9.92 23.56 5.80
N SER A 355 -9.04 24.46 6.25
CA SER A 355 -9.36 25.50 7.24
C SER A 355 -9.55 26.89 6.62
N SER A 356 -10.58 27.64 7.02
CA SER A 356 -10.89 28.98 6.48
C SER A 356 -9.89 30.10 6.90
N PRO A 357 -9.44 30.99 5.97
CA PRO A 357 -9.66 30.90 4.54
C PRO A 357 -8.87 29.71 4.01
N ALA A 358 -9.56 28.83 3.30
CA ALA A 358 -8.97 27.61 2.81
C ALA A 358 -7.82 27.96 1.86
N TRP A 359 -6.64 27.43 2.16
CA TRP A 359 -5.53 27.42 1.22
C TRP A 359 -5.88 26.38 0.15
N ASP A 360 -6.83 26.75 -0.71
CA ASP A 360 -7.49 25.91 -1.71
C ASP A 360 -6.53 25.67 -2.88
N GLY A 361 -5.54 24.82 -2.61
CA GLY A 361 -4.58 24.30 -3.58
C GLY A 361 -4.82 22.82 -3.89
N THR A 362 -4.55 22.41 -5.11
CA THR A 362 -4.49 20.98 -5.48
C THR A 362 -3.14 20.33 -5.15
N ASN A 363 -2.09 21.12 -4.96
CA ASN A 363 -0.69 20.68 -4.81
C ASN A 363 -0.22 19.69 -5.89
N THR A 364 -0.84 19.64 -7.05
CA THR A 364 -0.50 18.67 -8.11
C THR A 364 0.91 18.90 -8.68
N SER A 365 1.48 20.08 -8.48
CA SER A 365 2.89 20.36 -8.82
C SER A 365 3.88 19.85 -7.77
N ASN A 366 3.43 19.49 -6.56
CA ASN A 366 4.22 19.18 -5.37
C ASN A 366 5.08 20.34 -4.83
N PHE A 367 4.89 21.57 -5.33
CA PHE A 367 5.58 22.76 -4.83
C PHE A 367 5.32 23.00 -3.34
N SER A 368 4.14 22.58 -2.86
CA SER A 368 3.75 22.61 -1.46
C SER A 368 3.94 24.00 -0.83
N ALA A 369 3.48 25.05 -1.51
CA ALA A 369 3.46 26.39 -0.94
C ALA A 369 2.52 26.40 0.26
N LEU A 370 3.03 26.85 1.40
CA LEU A 370 2.26 27.15 2.60
C LEU A 370 1.90 28.66 2.62
N PRO A 371 0.81 29.07 3.28
CA PRO A 371 0.46 30.49 3.47
C PRO A 371 1.39 31.17 4.48
N ALA A 372 2.70 31.14 4.22
CA ALA A 372 3.76 31.66 5.09
C ALA A 372 3.78 33.19 5.18
N GLY A 373 3.05 33.88 4.29
CA GLY A 373 2.94 35.32 4.29
C GLY A 373 4.20 36.04 3.85
N TYR A 374 4.38 37.23 4.39
CA TYR A 374 5.60 38.03 4.35
C TYR A 374 5.70 38.88 5.63
N SER A 375 6.85 39.51 5.85
CA SER A 375 7.06 40.49 6.92
C SER A 375 7.43 41.84 6.32
N THR A 376 6.86 42.93 6.84
CA THR A 376 7.27 44.30 6.46
C THR A 376 8.41 44.85 7.31
N GLY A 377 8.91 44.09 8.29
CA GLY A 377 9.66 44.66 9.40
C GLY A 377 8.74 45.46 10.35
N GLY A 378 9.29 45.90 11.49
CA GLY A 378 8.58 46.81 12.40
C GLY A 378 7.31 46.27 13.06
N ASN A 379 7.31 45.01 13.50
CA ASN A 379 6.24 44.29 14.21
C ASN A 379 5.01 43.82 13.38
N SER A 380 5.12 43.75 12.05
CA SER A 380 4.04 43.20 11.21
C SER A 380 4.46 41.94 10.45
N PHE A 381 3.63 40.91 10.56
CA PHE A 381 3.63 39.68 9.79
C PHE A 381 2.25 39.48 9.15
N SER A 382 2.21 39.05 7.89
CA SER A 382 0.97 38.73 7.19
C SER A 382 0.88 37.23 6.90
N ILE A 383 0.89 36.38 7.94
CA ILE A 383 0.75 34.92 7.77
C ILE A 383 -0.71 34.53 7.51
N GLY A 384 -0.93 33.33 6.96
CA GLY A 384 -2.26 32.69 6.89
C GLY A 384 -3.15 33.25 5.79
N THR A 385 -2.70 34.27 5.07
CA THR A 385 -3.48 34.90 4.01
C THR A 385 -2.87 34.70 2.64
N HIS A 386 -1.55 34.55 2.50
CA HIS A 386 -0.86 34.51 1.20
C HIS A 386 0.50 33.79 1.30
N ALA A 387 1.16 33.55 0.17
CA ALA A 387 2.53 33.06 0.13
C ALA A 387 3.35 33.92 -0.84
N THR A 388 4.58 34.26 -0.45
CA THR A 388 5.48 35.10 -1.23
C THR A 388 6.83 34.43 -1.43
N PHE A 389 7.36 34.49 -2.65
CA PHE A 389 8.62 33.84 -3.03
C PHE A 389 9.53 34.82 -3.75
N HIS A 390 10.63 35.20 -3.12
CA HIS A 390 11.61 36.10 -3.75
C HIS A 390 12.36 35.38 -4.89
N THR A 391 12.61 36.14 -5.95
CA THR A 391 13.57 35.76 -7.00
C THR A 391 14.86 36.55 -6.81
N VAL A 392 15.93 36.09 -7.46
CA VAL A 392 17.20 36.84 -7.53
C VAL A 392 17.10 38.08 -8.41
N THR A 393 16.10 38.15 -9.31
CA THR A 393 16.02 39.19 -10.34
C THR A 393 15.56 40.51 -9.75
N GLU A 394 16.38 41.55 -9.93
CA GLU A 394 16.10 42.88 -9.41
C GLU A 394 15.08 43.62 -10.29
N TYR A 395 14.16 44.36 -9.69
CA TYR A 395 13.27 45.29 -10.42
C TYR A 395 13.90 46.68 -10.49
N SER A 396 14.42 47.15 -9.36
CA SER A 396 15.18 48.39 -9.24
C SER A 396 16.08 48.33 -7.99
N ALA A 397 16.77 49.42 -7.66
CA ALA A 397 17.70 49.45 -6.52
C ALA A 397 17.08 48.93 -5.21
N SER A 398 15.81 49.27 -4.95
CA SER A 398 15.12 48.93 -3.69
C SER A 398 14.10 47.79 -3.81
N PHE A 399 13.90 47.25 -5.02
CA PHE A 399 12.80 46.31 -5.29
C PHE A 399 13.28 45.11 -6.08
N ALA A 400 12.73 43.94 -5.78
CA ALA A 400 13.01 42.68 -6.49
C ALA A 400 11.72 41.99 -6.92
N TRP A 401 11.78 41.22 -8.00
CA TRP A 401 10.66 40.42 -8.47
C TRP A 401 10.35 39.28 -7.51
N LEU A 402 9.07 38.93 -7.38
CA LEU A 402 8.59 37.81 -6.59
C LEU A 402 7.39 37.13 -7.22
N ARG A 403 7.04 35.96 -6.69
CA ARG A 403 5.72 35.35 -6.88
C ARG A 403 4.86 35.48 -5.65
N TYR A 404 3.60 35.75 -5.88
CA TYR A 404 2.60 35.95 -4.86
C TYR A 404 1.42 35.01 -5.13
N LEU A 405 1.13 34.13 -4.17
CA LEU A 405 -0.01 33.21 -4.22
C LEU A 405 -1.08 33.66 -3.23
N TYR A 406 -2.34 33.61 -3.67
CA TYR A 406 -3.50 33.95 -2.87
C TYR A 406 -4.41 32.73 -2.65
N PRO A 407 -5.18 32.66 -1.55
CA PRO A 407 -5.95 31.47 -1.18
C PRO A 407 -7.02 31.14 -2.23
N THR A 408 -7.75 32.15 -2.71
CA THR A 408 -8.89 31.99 -3.64
C THR A 408 -8.51 32.13 -5.11
N TYR A 409 -7.28 32.56 -5.42
CA TYR A 409 -6.85 32.71 -6.80
C TYR A 409 -6.18 31.44 -7.30
N ILE A 410 -6.63 31.05 -8.49
CA ILE A 410 -6.12 29.90 -9.24
C ILE A 410 -4.81 30.24 -9.96
N GLN A 411 -4.66 31.51 -10.30
CA GLN A 411 -3.46 32.08 -10.93
C GLN A 411 -2.37 32.34 -9.89
N SER A 412 -1.13 32.40 -10.35
CA SER A 412 -0.01 32.98 -9.59
C SER A 412 0.14 34.45 -9.99
N SER A 413 0.52 35.34 -9.07
CA SER A 413 0.78 36.74 -9.39
C SER A 413 2.28 36.98 -9.42
N ARG A 414 2.78 37.62 -10.50
CA ARG A 414 4.12 38.19 -10.50
C ARG A 414 4.05 39.69 -10.39
N THR A 415 4.78 40.18 -9.40
CA THR A 415 4.88 41.57 -8.99
C THR A 415 6.26 41.78 -8.35
N TRP A 416 6.54 43.01 -7.94
CA TRP A 416 7.77 43.38 -7.26
C TRP A 416 7.47 43.82 -5.83
N ASN A 417 8.46 43.72 -4.95
CA ASN A 417 8.32 44.17 -3.57
C ASN A 417 9.63 44.69 -3.03
N ASN A 418 9.55 45.48 -1.96
CA ASN A 418 10.72 46.10 -1.37
C ASN A 418 11.65 45.00 -0.83
N LYS A 419 12.94 45.10 -1.17
CA LYS A 419 14.00 44.16 -0.75
C LYS A 419 14.13 44.05 0.77
N THR A 420 13.69 45.06 1.52
CA THR A 420 13.68 45.04 3.00
C THR A 420 12.55 44.20 3.60
N ARG A 421 11.61 43.70 2.80
CA ARG A 421 10.54 42.81 3.28
C ARG A 421 11.01 41.37 3.33
N GLY A 422 10.58 40.65 4.37
CA GLY A 422 10.88 39.24 4.56
C GLY A 422 9.92 38.38 3.74
N ASN A 423 10.42 37.63 2.76
CA ASN A 423 9.63 36.71 1.94
C ASN A 423 10.21 35.29 2.03
N SER A 424 9.43 34.28 1.63
CA SER A 424 9.94 32.90 1.59
C SER A 424 10.94 32.73 0.43
N ILE A 425 11.85 31.77 0.58
CA ILE A 425 12.79 31.36 -0.47
C ILE A 425 12.53 29.92 -0.84
N ARG A 426 12.53 29.67 -2.14
CA ARG A 426 12.37 28.34 -2.73
C ARG A 426 13.56 28.07 -3.64
N CYS A 427 14.39 27.11 -3.29
CA CYS A 427 15.60 26.82 -4.06
C CYS A 427 15.30 25.93 -5.26
N LEU A 428 16.17 26.04 -6.26
CA LEU A 428 16.08 25.34 -7.54
C LEU A 428 17.44 24.72 -7.87
N GLN A 429 17.44 23.55 -8.51
CA GLN A 429 18.62 22.93 -9.13
C GLN A 429 18.29 22.62 -10.59
N ASN A 430 19.25 22.80 -11.51
CA ASN A 430 19.04 22.62 -12.96
C ASN A 430 19.71 21.36 -13.51
#